data_AF-A0A838IJC6-F1
#
_entry.id   AF-A0A838IJC6-F1
#
_cell.length_a   1.000
_cell.length_b   1.000
_cell.length_c   1.000
_cell.angle_alpha   90.00
_cell.angle_beta   90.00
_cell.angle_gamma   90.00
#
_symmetry.space_group_name_H-M   'P 1'
#
loop_
_entity.id
_entity.type
_entity.pdbx_description
1 polymer ?
#
loop_
_entity_poly.entity_id
_entity_poly.type
_entity_poly.pdbx_seq_one_letter_code
_entity_poly.pdbx_strand_id
1 'polypeptide(L)'
;MSKNEQDYDKASKTMRIFRSFAKPKTLVPPDELKQWIDALQSGKGPDGQAIKHVHYVFEDEQSADYNHQALSFAGVATEVGTKSRHSPFKPADGEPSFSTREDFGID
;
A
#
# COMPACT_ATOMS: atom_id res chain seq x y z
N MET A 1 -10.28 14.45 -9.63
CA MET A 1 -10.67 13.02 -9.70
C MET A 1 -9.38 12.21 -9.68
N SER A 2 -9.19 11.34 -8.68
CA SER A 2 -8.05 10.43 -8.64
C SER A 2 -8.25 9.34 -9.69
N LYS A 3 -7.28 9.14 -10.59
CA LYS A 3 -7.32 8.02 -11.53
C LYS A 3 -7.01 6.75 -10.73
N ASN A 4 -8.03 5.93 -10.52
CA ASN A 4 -7.86 4.66 -9.84
C ASN A 4 -7.45 3.61 -10.85
N GLU A 5 -6.15 3.43 -11.04
CA GLU A 5 -5.59 2.41 -11.92
C GLU A 5 -5.00 1.26 -11.09
N GLN A 6 -5.14 0.04 -11.57
CA GLN A 6 -4.66 -1.17 -10.90
C GLN A 6 -3.89 -2.03 -11.91
N ASP A 7 -2.83 -2.67 -11.44
CA ASP A 7 -2.03 -3.63 -12.21
C ASP A 7 -1.82 -4.89 -11.36
N TYR A 8 -2.05 -6.06 -11.96
CA TYR A 8 -1.88 -7.33 -11.26
C TYR A 8 -0.75 -8.13 -11.90
N ASP A 9 0.29 -8.37 -11.11
CA ASP A 9 1.39 -9.24 -11.47
C ASP A 9 1.10 -10.69 -11.04
N LYS A 10 0.79 -11.52 -12.04
CA LYS A 10 0.50 -12.95 -11.85
C LYS A 10 1.69 -13.74 -11.29
N ALA A 11 2.92 -13.36 -11.59
CA ALA A 11 4.11 -14.11 -11.20
C ALA A 11 4.38 -13.95 -9.70
N SER A 12 4.30 -12.72 -9.21
CA SER A 12 4.51 -12.38 -7.80
C SER A 12 3.23 -12.44 -6.96
N LYS A 13 2.05 -12.53 -7.60
CA LYS A 13 0.72 -12.41 -6.96
C LYS A 13 0.58 -11.05 -6.26
N THR A 14 1.11 -10.01 -6.89
CA THR A 14 1.15 -8.66 -6.35
C THR A 14 0.11 -7.81 -7.07
N MET A 15 -0.76 -7.16 -6.28
CA MET A 15 -1.66 -6.13 -6.76
C MET A 15 -1.03 -4.76 -6.54
N ARG A 16 -0.82 -4.01 -7.63
CA ARG A 16 -0.35 -2.63 -7.59
C ARG A 16 -1.53 -1.68 -7.79
N ILE A 17 -1.67 -0.73 -6.89
CA ILE A 17 -2.75 0.25 -6.88
C ILE A 17 -2.13 1.62 -7.09
N PHE A 18 -2.36 2.20 -8.25
CA PHE A 18 -1.84 3.52 -8.58
C PHE A 18 -2.80 4.58 -8.04
N ARG A 19 -2.25 5.53 -7.28
CA ARG A 19 -3.01 6.63 -6.70
C ARG A 19 -2.31 7.95 -6.96
N SER A 20 -3.10 8.90 -7.43
CA SER A 20 -2.73 10.30 -7.55
C SER A 20 -3.75 11.13 -6.78
N PHE A 21 -3.28 11.95 -5.86
CA PHE A 21 -4.12 12.85 -5.08
C PHE A 21 -3.85 14.28 -5.50
N ALA A 22 -4.92 15.07 -5.66
CA ALA A 22 -4.79 16.50 -5.96
C ALA A 22 -4.12 17.28 -4.82
N LYS A 23 -4.16 16.74 -3.59
CA LYS A 23 -3.47 17.27 -2.41
C LYS A 23 -2.58 16.16 -1.85
N PRO A 24 -1.28 16.39 -1.65
CA PRO A 24 -0.38 15.33 -1.20
C PRO A 24 -0.72 14.77 0.18
N LYS A 25 -1.27 15.60 1.07
CA LYS A 25 -1.73 15.20 2.41
C LYS A 25 -3.14 14.60 2.41
N THR A 26 -3.42 13.72 1.45
CA THR A 26 -4.68 12.99 1.37
C THR A 26 -4.44 11.54 1.74
N LEU A 27 -5.23 11.02 2.68
CA LEU A 27 -5.17 9.62 3.05
C LEU A 27 -5.88 8.76 2.00
N VAL A 28 -5.39 7.53 1.82
CA VAL A 28 -6.14 6.47 1.16
C VAL A 28 -7.48 6.30 1.90
N PRO A 29 -8.62 6.28 1.18
CA PRO A 29 -9.92 6.11 1.81
C PRO A 29 -9.98 4.84 2.66
N PRO A 30 -10.54 4.89 3.89
CA PRO A 30 -10.59 3.73 4.79
C PRO A 30 -11.32 2.52 4.19
N ASP A 31 -12.39 2.74 3.43
CA ASP A 31 -13.15 1.67 2.79
C ASP A 31 -12.32 0.92 1.74
N GLU A 32 -11.50 1.67 0.99
CA GLU A 32 -10.59 1.10 0.00
C GLU A 32 -9.48 0.31 0.70
N LEU A 33 -8.87 0.88 1.72
CA LEU A 33 -7.83 0.21 2.49
C LEU A 33 -8.35 -1.10 3.11
N LYS A 34 -9.56 -1.06 3.69
CA LYS A 34 -10.21 -2.24 4.26
C LYS A 34 -10.42 -3.33 3.22
N GLN A 35 -10.87 -2.99 2.01
CA GLN A 35 -11.03 -3.96 0.92
C GLN A 35 -9.71 -4.70 0.63
N TRP A 36 -8.58 -4.00 0.62
CA TRP A 36 -7.28 -4.62 0.35
C TRP A 36 -6.72 -5.40 1.52
N ILE A 37 -7.00 -4.97 2.75
CA ILE A 37 -6.70 -5.76 3.95
C ILE A 37 -7.46 -7.09 3.91
N ASP A 38 -8.77 -7.06 3.64
CA ASP A 38 -9.59 -8.27 3.52
C ASP A 38 -9.10 -9.17 2.37
N ALA A 39 -8.66 -8.57 1.26
CA ALA A 39 -8.07 -9.30 0.13
C ALA A 39 -6.73 -9.97 0.50
N LEU A 40 -5.88 -9.30 1.26
CA LEU A 40 -4.62 -9.86 1.78
C LEU A 40 -4.88 -10.99 2.78
N GLN A 41 -5.83 -10.81 3.70
CA GLN A 41 -6.18 -11.81 4.70
C GLN A 41 -6.80 -13.07 4.10
N SER A 42 -7.69 -12.90 3.10
CA SER A 42 -8.31 -14.02 2.39
C SER A 42 -7.39 -14.65 1.34
N GLY A 43 -6.29 -13.97 0.98
CA GLY A 43 -5.39 -14.33 -0.10
C GLY A 43 -6.05 -14.27 -1.49
N LYS A 44 -7.18 -13.56 -1.62
CA LYS A 44 -7.97 -13.45 -2.84
C LYS A 44 -8.34 -12.00 -3.13
N GLY A 45 -8.08 -11.59 -4.36
CA GLY A 45 -8.48 -10.28 -4.88
C GLY A 45 -9.96 -10.18 -5.21
N PRO A 46 -10.42 -8.96 -5.55
CA PRO A 46 -11.82 -8.69 -5.89
C PRO A 46 -12.34 -9.51 -7.08
N ASP A 47 -11.47 -9.92 -8.01
CA ASP A 47 -11.84 -10.76 -9.16
C ASP A 47 -11.55 -12.26 -8.91
N GLY A 48 -11.26 -12.65 -7.67
CA GLY A 48 -10.97 -14.04 -7.27
C GLY A 48 -9.55 -14.52 -7.57
N GLN A 49 -8.68 -13.66 -8.09
CA GLN A 49 -7.25 -13.94 -8.30
C GLN A 49 -6.52 -14.09 -6.96
N ALA A 50 -5.53 -14.97 -6.88
CA ALA A 50 -4.75 -15.12 -5.64
C ALA A 50 -3.85 -13.89 -5.42
N ILE A 51 -3.96 -13.24 -4.26
CA ILE A 51 -3.13 -12.10 -3.88
C ILE A 51 -2.25 -12.50 -2.70
N LYS A 52 -0.95 -12.16 -2.78
CA LYS A 52 0.01 -12.26 -1.67
C LYS A 52 0.49 -10.91 -1.19
N HIS A 53 0.59 -9.94 -2.10
CA HIS A 53 1.13 -8.63 -1.80
C HIS A 53 0.23 -7.55 -2.40
N VAL A 54 0.06 -6.45 -1.68
CA VAL A 54 -0.61 -5.24 -2.18
C VAL A 54 0.37 -4.08 -2.04
N HIS A 55 0.57 -3.36 -3.13
CA HIS A 55 1.52 -2.25 -3.23
C HIS A 55 0.74 -1.01 -3.68
N TYR A 56 0.74 0.06 -2.87
CA TYR A 56 0.27 1.35 -3.31
C TYR A 56 1.40 2.11 -3.98
N VAL A 57 1.15 2.59 -5.20
CA VAL A 57 2.10 3.39 -5.97
C VAL A 57 1.58 4.82 -6.03
N PHE A 58 2.26 5.73 -5.37
CA PHE A 58 1.94 7.16 -5.39
C PHE A 58 2.82 7.90 -6.39
N GLU A 59 2.23 8.86 -7.12
CA GLU A 59 3.00 9.68 -8.07
C GLU A 59 3.99 10.63 -7.37
N ASP A 60 3.70 11.00 -6.12
CA ASP A 60 4.45 12.00 -5.35
C ASP A 60 4.92 11.43 -4.01
N GLU A 61 6.15 11.78 -3.62
CA GLU A 61 6.78 11.30 -2.39
C GLU A 61 6.04 11.78 -1.13
N GLN A 62 5.46 12.99 -1.11
CA GLN A 62 4.75 13.47 0.08
C GLN A 62 3.46 12.68 0.30
N SER A 63 2.82 12.22 -0.78
CA SER A 63 1.64 11.35 -0.68
C SER A 63 2.03 9.96 -0.15
N ALA A 64 3.17 9.43 -0.60
CA ALA A 64 3.70 8.18 -0.08
C ALA A 64 4.08 8.29 1.39
N ASP A 65 4.81 9.34 1.77
CA ASP A 65 5.22 9.61 3.15
C ASP A 65 4.02 9.72 4.09
N TYR A 66 3.01 10.49 3.67
CA TYR A 66 1.80 10.71 4.47
C TYR A 66 0.96 9.44 4.66
N ASN A 67 1.00 8.50 3.72
CA ASN A 67 0.23 7.26 3.78
C ASN A 67 1.04 6.06 4.27
N HIS A 68 2.37 6.15 4.23
CA HIS A 68 3.29 5.04 4.43
C HIS A 68 2.99 4.29 5.74
N GLN A 69 2.87 5.00 6.87
CA GLN A 69 2.70 4.37 8.18
C GLN A 69 1.39 3.59 8.26
N ALA A 70 0.29 4.17 7.77
CA ALA A 70 -1.02 3.53 7.76
C ALA A 70 -1.04 2.28 6.87
N LEU A 71 -0.37 2.34 5.72
CA LEU A 71 -0.25 1.22 4.78
C LEU A 71 0.66 0.12 5.34
N SER A 72 1.81 0.47 5.91
CA SER A 72 2.72 -0.48 6.54
C SER A 72 2.04 -1.25 7.68
N PHE A 73 1.26 -0.55 8.52
CA PHE A 73 0.46 -1.20 9.58
C PHE A 73 -0.56 -2.20 9.02
N ALA A 74 -1.12 -1.92 7.84
CA ALA A 74 -2.03 -2.80 7.12
C ALA A 74 -1.34 -3.96 6.36
N GLY A 75 0.00 -4.07 6.43
CA GLY A 75 0.76 -5.05 5.65
C GLY A 75 0.83 -4.74 4.15
N VAL A 76 0.60 -3.47 3.80
CA VAL A 76 0.56 -2.97 2.43
C VAL A 76 1.85 -2.19 2.14
N ALA A 77 2.55 -2.55 1.06
CA ALA A 77 3.78 -1.88 0.68
C ALA A 77 3.48 -0.52 0.03
N THR A 78 4.40 0.43 0.21
CA THR A 78 4.32 1.77 -0.39
C THR A 78 5.44 1.94 -1.40
N GLU A 79 5.10 2.43 -2.59
CA GLU A 79 6.01 2.72 -3.69
C GLU A 79 5.76 4.14 -4.21
N VAL A 80 6.78 4.71 -4.84
CA VAL A 80 6.68 6.00 -5.52
C VAL A 80 7.00 5.84 -7.00
N GLY A 81 6.20 6.49 -7.83
CA GLY A 81 6.45 6.65 -9.25
C GLY A 81 5.18 6.50 -10.08
N THR A 82 5.38 6.00 -11.30
CA THR A 82 4.34 5.83 -12.30
C THR A 82 4.19 4.36 -12.67
N LYS A 83 3.19 4.04 -13.47
CA LYS A 83 2.98 2.68 -13.99
C LYS A 83 4.21 2.09 -14.67
N SER A 84 4.92 2.88 -15.48
CA SER A 84 6.11 2.42 -16.22
C SER A 84 7.37 2.38 -15.37
N ARG A 85 7.43 3.14 -14.27
CA ARG A 85 8.62 3.26 -13.42
C ARG A 85 8.21 3.63 -12.00
N HIS A 86 8.34 2.69 -11.09
CA HIS A 86 8.13 2.87 -9.65
C HIS A 86 9.23 2.17 -8.87
N SER A 87 9.42 2.61 -7.63
CA SER A 87 10.38 2.03 -6.71
C SER A 87 9.82 2.03 -5.29
N PRO A 88 10.25 1.10 -4.42
CA PRO A 88 9.88 1.10 -3.01
C PRO A 88 10.12 2.48 -2.39
N PHE A 89 9.10 2.97 -1.68
CA PHE A 89 9.22 4.21 -0.93
C PHE A 89 10.17 3.98 0.25
N LYS A 90 11.12 4.90 0.44
CA LYS A 90 12.05 4.87 1.57
C LYS A 90 11.76 6.08 2.45
N PRO A 91 11.00 5.91 3.55
CA PRO A 91 10.76 7.02 4.48
C PRO A 91 12.09 7.55 5.01
N ALA A 92 12.17 8.88 5.17
CA ALA A 92 13.37 9.55 5.70
C ALA A 92 13.68 9.09 7.14
N ASP A 93 12.63 8.79 7.91
CA ASP A 93 12.72 8.32 9.29
C ASP A 93 12.97 6.80 9.41
N GLY A 94 13.16 6.09 8.28
CA GLY A 94 13.36 4.64 8.23
C GLY A 94 12.06 3.83 8.25
N GLU A 95 12.13 2.55 7.87
CA GLU A 95 10.96 1.67 7.99
C GLU A 95 10.55 1.57 9.47
N PRO A 96 9.26 1.68 9.79
CA PRO A 96 8.79 1.52 11.15
C PRO A 96 9.15 0.12 11.63
N SER A 97 10.03 0.06 12.62
CA SER A 97 10.48 -1.17 13.25
C SER A 97 9.39 -1.68 14.21
N PHE A 98 8.23 -2.09 13.70
CA PHE A 98 7.25 -2.83 14.50
C PHE A 98 7.55 -4.32 14.34
N SER A 99 8.64 -4.78 14.96
CA SER A 99 9.14 -6.14 14.79
C SER A 99 8.62 -7.14 15.81
N THR A 100 8.05 -6.73 16.95
CA THR A 100 7.54 -7.69 17.94
C THR A 100 6.23 -7.26 18.61
N ARG A 101 5.41 -8.24 18.98
CA ARG A 101 4.20 -8.08 19.83
C ARG A 101 4.49 -7.34 21.14
N GLU A 102 5.73 -7.39 21.58
CA GLU A 102 6.26 -6.74 22.78
C GLU A 102 6.18 -5.21 22.71
N ASP A 103 6.29 -4.61 21.51
CA ASP A 103 6.20 -3.15 21.33
C ASP A 103 4.79 -2.58 21.65
N PHE A 104 3.78 -3.44 21.75
CA PHE A 104 2.41 -3.05 22.14
C PHE A 104 2.08 -3.39 23.61
N GLY A 105 3.06 -3.84 24.40
CA GLY A 105 2.85 -4.17 25.82
C GLY A 105 1.93 -5.37 26.05
N ILE A 106 1.87 -6.30 25.08
CA ILE A 106 1.11 -7.54 25.19
C ILE A 106 2.11 -8.68 25.44
N ASP A 107 2.09 -9.21 26.66
CA ASP A 107 2.71 -10.50 27.04
C ASP A 107 1.83 -11.68 26.59
#